data_AF-A0A961W893-F1
#
_entry.id   AF-A0A961W893-F1
#
_cell.length_a   1.000
_cell.length_b   1.000
_cell.length_c   1.000
_cell.angle_alpha   90.00
_cell.angle_beta   90.00
_cell.angle_gamma   90.00
#
_symmetry.space_group_name_H-M   'P 1'
#
loop_
_entity.id
_entity.type
_entity.pdbx_description
1 polymer ?
#
loop_
_entity_poly.entity_id
_entity_poly.type
_entity_poly.pdbx_seq_one_letter_code
_entity_poly.pdbx_strand_id
1 'polypeptide(L)'
;GANITAVWLGVMIGLNIQTSFLTPPFGFALFYLRGVAPPVVKTIEIYKGVVPFILLQLLALVIVGATPPLVNYLPTRLSLLSDTAPPPLNPRLQYCIEQHVFSAYESRGPELRAAIAKAKQLDVSYLPASMQRSVKQGLRNADDVFTRYAAIKKAEAAMNARIPAYQPLHEKVRELQSQIRRLDTDVKELETRLSRLRGDGVAAEKAKLEQRIASIKREQAELKKQIPPNWAAERKSFATLQRQDMIARRLYRRAADNAYDPVAKTLAAIKATPQLVALESDVRGVGGLIDNSDIEATSTRIDALRKRVGAVVGAGDVRSALYNVRRELRRKTPDRKKAREEWQKAVAALEAQLSWRKRAEKDLLAGLATYEGAIRNTIGLRKQTKLPRTEALAVAACSSSHRDISLNF
;
A
#
# COMPACT_ATOMS: atom_id res chain seq x y z
N GLY A 1 3.27 -7.25 8.18
CA GLY A 1 3.01 -5.99 8.88
C GLY A 1 2.08 -6.27 10.03
N ALA A 2 2.56 -6.11 11.26
CA ALA A 2 1.77 -6.35 12.47
C ALA A 2 0.48 -5.53 12.42
N ASN A 3 -0.64 -6.15 12.80
CA ASN A 3 -1.91 -5.46 12.89
C ASN A 3 -1.75 -4.38 13.99
N ILE A 4 -1.94 -3.10 13.65
CA ILE A 4 -1.76 -1.96 14.57
C ILE A 4 -2.55 -2.19 15.87
N THR A 5 -3.75 -2.77 15.72
CA THR A 5 -4.61 -3.19 16.83
C THR A 5 -3.97 -4.28 17.70
N ALA A 6 -3.21 -5.22 17.11
CA ALA A 6 -2.59 -6.32 17.85
C ALA A 6 -1.36 -5.87 18.66
N VAL A 7 -0.55 -4.94 18.14
CA VAL A 7 0.62 -4.42 18.88
C VAL A 7 0.15 -3.60 20.08
N TRP A 8 -0.78 -2.67 19.86
CA TRP A 8 -1.38 -1.89 20.94
C TRP A 8 -2.07 -2.78 21.97
N LEU A 9 -2.88 -3.76 21.53
CA LEU A 9 -3.53 -4.72 22.43
C LEU A 9 -2.51 -5.53 23.24
N GLY A 10 -1.43 -6.00 22.60
CA GLY A 10 -0.36 -6.74 23.27
C GLY A 10 0.33 -5.90 24.36
N VAL A 11 0.60 -4.62 24.09
CA VAL A 11 1.17 -3.70 25.09
C VAL A 11 0.17 -3.42 26.21
N MET A 12 -1.11 -3.20 25.90
CA MET A 12 -2.15 -3.00 26.91
C MET A 12 -2.31 -4.23 27.82
N ILE A 13 -2.31 -5.43 27.24
CA ILE A 13 -2.33 -6.69 27.99
C ILE A 13 -1.07 -6.82 28.85
N GLY A 14 0.11 -6.54 28.30
CA GLY A 14 1.37 -6.60 29.03
C GLY A 14 1.41 -5.64 30.23
N LEU A 15 1.01 -4.39 30.04
CA LEU A 15 0.91 -3.39 31.11
C LEU A 15 -0.10 -3.82 32.18
N ASN A 16 -1.23 -4.39 31.78
CA ASN A 16 -2.28 -4.87 32.68
C ASN A 16 -1.93 -6.18 33.40
N ILE A 17 -1.03 -6.99 32.84
CA ILE A 17 -0.47 -8.15 33.54
C ILE A 17 0.60 -7.67 34.53
N GLN A 18 1.41 -6.67 34.17
CA GLN A 18 2.40 -6.11 35.09
C GLN A 18 1.76 -5.44 36.31
N THR A 19 0.63 -4.72 36.13
CA THR A 19 -0.17 -4.19 37.27
C THR A 19 -0.63 -5.32 38.19
N SER A 20 -1.07 -6.45 37.63
CA SER A 20 -1.64 -7.54 38.42
C SER A 20 -0.63 -8.20 39.36
N PHE A 21 0.67 -8.18 39.02
CA PHE A 21 1.77 -8.61 39.91
C PHE A 21 1.96 -7.73 41.16
N LEU A 22 1.33 -6.56 41.22
CA LEU A 22 1.36 -5.65 42.37
C LEU A 22 0.04 -5.64 43.16
N THR A 23 -1.00 -6.35 42.71
CA THR A 23 -2.31 -6.38 43.37
C THR A 23 -2.68 -7.79 43.83
N PRO A 24 -3.04 -8.00 45.12
CA PRO A 24 -3.55 -9.29 45.58
C PRO A 24 -4.80 -9.72 44.78
N PRO A 25 -5.00 -11.01 44.45
CA PRO A 25 -4.27 -12.21 44.89
C PRO A 25 -3.03 -12.58 44.04
N PHE A 26 -2.76 -11.89 42.94
CA PHE A 26 -1.64 -12.17 42.01
C PHE A 26 -0.36 -11.39 42.35
N GLY A 27 -0.35 -10.70 43.48
CA GLY A 27 0.71 -9.84 43.99
C GLY A 27 1.97 -10.56 44.46
N PHE A 28 2.57 -11.45 43.65
CA PHE A 28 3.75 -12.23 44.04
C PHE A 28 4.91 -11.39 44.57
N ALA A 29 5.10 -10.17 44.06
CA ALA A 29 6.10 -9.23 44.57
C ALA A 29 5.82 -8.81 46.03
N LEU A 30 4.55 -8.63 46.39
CA LEU A 30 4.14 -8.30 47.77
C LEU A 30 4.34 -9.50 48.70
N PHE A 31 4.07 -10.71 48.24
CA PHE A 31 4.31 -11.93 49.02
C PHE A 31 5.79 -12.21 49.22
N TYR A 32 6.63 -11.95 48.21
CA TYR A 32 8.08 -12.02 48.33
C TYR A 32 8.61 -11.03 49.37
N LEU A 33 8.20 -9.75 49.28
CA LEU A 33 8.56 -8.73 50.26
C LEU A 33 8.11 -9.10 51.67
N ARG A 34 6.91 -9.68 51.82
CA ARG A 34 6.46 -10.18 53.12
C ARG A 34 7.31 -11.33 53.65
N GLY A 35 7.82 -12.20 52.78
CA GLY A 35 8.68 -13.33 53.13
C GLY A 35 10.08 -12.93 53.63
N VAL A 36 10.58 -11.77 53.21
CA VAL A 36 11.89 -11.23 53.65
C VAL A 36 11.79 -10.11 54.69
N ALA A 37 10.60 -9.56 54.92
CA ALA A 37 10.39 -8.45 55.86
C ALA A 37 10.40 -8.90 57.33
N PRO A 38 11.06 -8.14 58.24
CA PRO A 38 11.01 -8.40 59.68
C PRO A 38 9.57 -8.37 60.22
N PRO A 39 9.25 -9.12 61.29
CA PRO A 39 7.89 -9.19 61.86
C PRO A 39 7.36 -7.84 62.37
N VAL A 40 8.23 -6.84 62.52
CA VAL A 40 7.85 -5.46 62.87
C VAL A 40 7.08 -4.76 61.74
N VAL A 41 7.31 -5.13 60.48
CA VAL A 41 6.63 -4.55 59.31
C VAL A 41 5.34 -5.31 59.05
N LYS A 42 4.21 -4.61 59.20
CA LYS A 42 2.89 -5.23 59.02
C LYS A 42 2.55 -5.34 57.53
N THR A 43 1.81 -6.38 57.15
CA THR A 43 1.32 -6.57 55.76
C THR A 43 0.58 -5.34 55.22
N ILE A 44 -0.16 -4.63 56.09
CA ILE A 44 -0.86 -3.39 55.74
C ILE A 44 0.10 -2.25 55.35
N GLU A 45 1.28 -2.18 55.95
CA GLU A 45 2.29 -1.16 55.62
C GLU A 45 2.90 -1.43 54.25
N ILE A 46 3.15 -2.71 53.93
CA ILE A 46 3.58 -3.15 52.60
C ILE A 46 2.50 -2.80 51.56
N TYR A 47 1.22 -3.04 51.87
CA TYR A 47 0.11 -2.72 50.97
C TYR A 47 -0.07 -1.21 50.78
N LYS A 48 0.05 -0.40 51.83
CA LYS A 48 0.03 1.07 51.70
C LYS A 48 1.21 1.58 50.88
N GLY A 49 2.38 0.97 51.03
CA GLY A 49 3.59 1.32 50.29
C GLY A 49 3.49 1.07 48.78
N VAL A 50 2.71 0.07 48.34
CA VAL A 50 2.53 -0.24 46.91
C VAL A 50 1.46 0.62 46.23
N VAL A 51 0.51 1.20 46.97
CA VAL A 51 -0.59 2.00 46.41
C VAL A 51 -0.11 3.12 45.46
N PRO A 52 0.91 3.93 45.80
CA PRO A 52 1.44 4.94 44.87
C PRO A 52 1.92 4.35 43.55
N PHE A 53 2.55 3.17 43.57
CA PHE A 53 3.03 2.50 42.36
C PHE A 53 1.89 1.95 41.51
N ILE A 54 0.83 1.41 42.13
CA ILE A 54 -0.38 1.00 41.43
C ILE A 54 -1.03 2.20 40.74
N LEU A 55 -1.14 3.34 41.43
CA LEU A 55 -1.68 4.57 40.84
C LEU A 55 -0.86 5.05 39.65
N LEU A 56 0.47 5.04 39.75
CA LEU A 56 1.36 5.36 38.63
C LEU A 56 1.17 4.41 37.44
N GLN A 57 1.01 3.12 37.71
CA GLN A 57 0.81 2.12 36.66
C GLN A 57 -0.58 2.23 36.01
N LEU A 58 -1.63 2.52 36.78
CA LEU A 58 -2.96 2.84 36.24
C LEU A 58 -2.94 4.12 35.40
N LEU A 59 -2.22 5.15 35.85
CA LEU A 59 -2.00 6.37 35.08
C LEU A 59 -1.30 6.05 33.74
N ALA A 60 -0.25 5.23 33.75
CA ALA A 60 0.42 4.80 32.52
C ALA A 60 -0.54 4.03 31.60
N LEU A 61 -1.38 3.15 32.14
CA LEU A 61 -2.40 2.41 31.38
C LEU A 61 -3.42 3.36 30.73
N VAL A 62 -3.85 4.41 31.43
CA VAL A 62 -4.74 5.45 30.89
C VAL A 62 -4.06 6.22 29.77
N ILE A 63 -2.79 6.63 29.95
CA ILE A 63 -2.03 7.38 28.92
C ILE A 63 -1.87 6.54 27.65
N VAL A 64 -1.44 5.28 27.77
CA VAL A 64 -1.24 4.37 26.64
C VAL A 64 -2.57 3.98 25.99
N GLY A 65 -3.62 3.80 26.80
CA GLY A 65 -4.96 3.49 26.34
C GLY A 65 -5.58 4.64 25.54
N ALA A 66 -5.42 5.87 26.01
CA ALA A 66 -5.92 7.07 25.34
C ALA A 66 -5.08 7.47 24.11
N THR A 67 -3.80 7.06 24.05
CA THR A 67 -2.87 7.49 22.99
C THR A 67 -2.26 6.29 22.23
N PRO A 68 -3.02 5.59 21.36
CA PRO A 68 -2.49 4.50 20.54
C PRO A 68 -1.24 4.83 19.70
N PRO A 69 -1.06 6.05 19.16
CA PRO A 69 0.17 6.41 18.46
C PRO A 69 1.45 6.21 19.26
N LEU A 70 1.40 6.33 20.60
CA LEU A 70 2.58 6.18 21.46
C LEU A 70 3.24 4.81 21.31
N VAL A 71 2.41 3.76 21.18
CA VAL A 71 2.86 2.38 21.00
C VAL A 71 3.18 2.07 19.54
N ASN A 72 2.37 2.60 18.62
CA ASN A 72 2.43 2.21 17.21
C ASN A 72 3.45 3.01 16.39
N TYR A 73 3.86 4.19 16.83
CA TYR A 73 4.74 5.06 16.08
C TYR A 73 6.13 4.44 15.85
N LEU A 74 6.79 3.99 16.92
CA LEU A 74 8.15 3.45 16.82
C LEU A 74 8.22 2.17 15.95
N PRO A 75 7.37 1.15 16.14
CA PRO A 75 7.33 -0.02 15.26
C PRO A 75 7.07 0.35 13.80
N THR A 76 6.15 1.29 13.55
CA THR A 76 5.81 1.70 12.18
C THR A 76 6.96 2.47 11.54
N ARG A 77 7.60 3.37 12.28
CA ARG A 77 8.82 4.08 11.85
C ARG A 77 9.93 3.10 11.50
N LEU A 78 10.23 2.13 12.35
CA LEU A 78 11.24 1.12 12.09
C LEU A 78 10.90 0.30 10.84
N SER A 79 9.64 -0.11 10.68
CA SER A 79 9.20 -0.88 9.51
C SER A 79 9.25 -0.10 8.20
N LEU A 80 9.00 1.22 8.21
CA LEU A 80 9.05 2.04 7.01
C LEU A 80 10.47 2.48 6.64
N LEU A 81 11.38 2.50 7.62
CA LEU A 81 12.79 2.85 7.41
C LEU A 81 13.70 1.64 7.16
N SER A 82 13.24 0.41 7.44
CA SER A 82 14.02 -0.82 7.22
C SER A 82 14.31 -1.12 5.75
N ASP A 83 15.31 -1.96 5.47
CA ASP A 83 15.62 -2.41 4.10
C ASP A 83 14.51 -3.28 3.50
N THR A 84 13.70 -3.90 4.36
CA THR A 84 12.51 -4.68 4.03
C THR A 84 11.23 -3.84 4.00
N ALA A 85 11.35 -2.50 3.91
CA ALA A 85 10.21 -1.60 3.95
C ALA A 85 9.20 -1.93 2.83
N PRO A 86 7.89 -1.86 3.13
CA PRO A 86 6.87 -2.08 2.12
C PRO A 86 6.94 -1.00 1.03
N PRO A 87 6.68 -1.36 -0.24
CA PRO A 87 6.71 -0.38 -1.32
C PRO A 87 5.60 0.68 -1.15
N PRO A 88 5.82 1.93 -1.59
CA PRO A 88 4.83 3.00 -1.55
C PRO A 88 3.49 2.68 -2.24
N LEU A 89 3.45 1.68 -3.12
CA LEU A 89 2.22 1.17 -3.75
C LEU A 89 1.30 0.38 -2.81
N ASN A 90 1.74 0.05 -1.60
CA ASN A 90 0.96 -0.76 -0.66
C ASN A 90 -0.40 -0.10 -0.35
N PRO A 91 -1.55 -0.79 -0.58
CA PRO A 91 -2.89 -0.25 -0.33
C PRO A 91 -3.09 0.33 1.08
N ARG A 92 -2.42 -0.24 2.09
CA ARG A 92 -2.53 0.20 3.49
C ARG A 92 -1.91 1.58 3.74
N LEU A 93 -0.91 1.97 2.94
CA LEU A 93 -0.21 3.26 3.09
C LEU A 93 -0.87 4.40 2.31
N GLN A 94 -1.76 4.07 1.36
CA GLN A 94 -2.26 5.05 0.38
C GLN A 94 -2.94 6.24 1.02
N TYR A 95 -3.73 6.02 2.08
CA TYR A 95 -4.39 7.12 2.78
C TYR A 95 -3.38 8.13 3.34
N CYS A 96 -2.37 7.67 4.09
CA CYS A 96 -1.38 8.56 4.69
C CYS A 96 -0.43 9.19 3.66
N ILE A 97 -0.09 8.45 2.61
CA ILE A 97 0.66 9.00 1.47
C ILE A 97 -0.14 10.12 0.81
N GLU A 98 -1.42 9.90 0.52
CA GLU A 98 -2.30 10.90 -0.09
C GLU A 98 -2.45 12.13 0.81
N GLN A 99 -2.70 11.96 2.11
CA GLN A 99 -2.77 13.09 3.06
C GLN A 99 -1.48 13.93 3.05
N HIS A 100 -0.32 13.28 3.11
CA HIS A 100 0.97 13.96 3.07
C HIS A 100 1.19 14.72 1.75
N VAL A 101 0.93 14.06 0.62
CA VAL A 101 1.10 14.65 -0.71
C VAL A 101 0.09 15.78 -0.98
N PHE A 102 -1.13 15.68 -0.47
CA PHE A 102 -2.15 16.72 -0.62
C PHE A 102 -1.78 17.99 0.14
N SER A 103 -1.20 17.86 1.34
CA SER A 103 -0.62 19.00 2.05
C SER A 103 0.53 19.66 1.25
N ALA A 104 1.33 18.86 0.55
CA ALA A 104 2.35 19.38 -0.37
C ALA A 104 1.74 20.10 -1.59
N TYR A 105 0.57 19.68 -2.10
CA TYR A 105 -0.10 20.40 -3.19
C TYR A 105 -0.67 21.75 -2.75
N GLU A 106 -1.14 21.85 -1.51
CA GLU A 106 -1.63 23.11 -0.93
C GLU A 106 -0.51 24.12 -0.77
N SER A 107 0.67 23.70 -0.32
CA SER A 107 1.83 24.58 -0.07
C SER A 107 2.71 24.82 -1.32
N ARG A 108 2.93 23.81 -2.16
CA ARG A 108 3.87 23.84 -3.30
C ARG A 108 3.20 23.72 -4.67
N GLY A 109 1.87 23.85 -4.73
CA GLY A 109 1.11 23.73 -5.98
C GLY A 109 1.61 24.61 -7.14
N PRO A 110 1.92 25.90 -6.93
CA PRO A 110 2.44 26.76 -7.99
C PRO A 110 3.80 26.30 -8.55
N GLU A 111 4.72 25.89 -7.67
CA GLU A 111 6.04 25.35 -8.04
C GLU A 111 5.92 24.11 -8.92
N LEU A 112 5.07 23.16 -8.52
CA LEU A 112 4.84 21.92 -9.27
C LEU A 112 4.24 22.19 -10.66
N ARG A 113 3.26 23.11 -10.75
CA ARG A 113 2.67 23.50 -12.04
C ARG A 113 3.68 24.21 -12.94
N ALA A 114 4.54 25.06 -12.39
CA ALA A 114 5.62 25.70 -13.13
C ALA A 114 6.62 24.67 -13.67
N ALA A 115 7.00 23.67 -12.86
CA ALA A 115 7.86 22.57 -13.31
C ALA A 115 7.23 21.76 -14.44
N ILE A 116 5.92 21.45 -14.35
CA ILE A 116 5.17 20.76 -15.42
C ILE A 116 5.13 21.62 -16.70
N ALA A 117 4.84 22.92 -16.58
CA ALA A 117 4.81 23.83 -17.72
C ALA A 117 6.16 23.92 -18.42
N LYS A 118 7.26 24.03 -17.66
CA LYS A 118 8.62 24.03 -18.19
C LYS A 118 8.96 22.70 -18.88
N ALA A 119 8.57 21.57 -18.29
CA ALA A 119 8.81 20.25 -18.88
C ALA A 119 8.09 20.04 -20.22
N LYS A 120 6.91 20.66 -20.41
CA LYS A 120 6.16 20.61 -21.68
C LYS A 120 6.83 21.34 -22.84
N GLN A 121 7.75 22.26 -22.54
CA GLN A 121 8.51 23.00 -23.56
C GLN A 121 9.72 22.23 -24.08
N LEU A 122 10.06 21.09 -23.47
CA LEU A 122 11.19 20.27 -23.88
C LEU A 122 10.95 19.66 -25.27
N ASP A 123 11.93 19.77 -26.16
CA ASP A 123 11.87 19.15 -27.49
C ASP A 123 12.06 17.64 -27.39
N VAL A 124 10.96 16.91 -27.55
CA VAL A 124 10.94 15.44 -27.57
C VAL A 124 10.70 14.87 -28.98
N SER A 125 10.80 15.69 -30.03
CA SER A 125 10.44 15.32 -31.41
C SER A 125 11.32 14.21 -31.99
N TYR A 126 12.59 14.17 -31.60
CA TYR A 126 13.60 13.22 -32.10
C TYR A 126 13.67 11.91 -31.29
N LEU A 127 12.86 11.78 -30.23
CA LEU A 127 12.75 10.51 -29.51
C LEU A 127 11.97 9.49 -30.35
N PRO A 128 12.14 8.17 -30.10
CA PRO A 128 11.30 7.15 -30.70
C PRO A 128 9.80 7.45 -30.54
N ALA A 129 8.99 7.22 -31.57
CA ALA A 129 7.58 7.63 -31.60
C ALA A 129 6.74 7.09 -30.43
N SER A 130 7.07 5.91 -29.90
CA SER A 130 6.46 5.35 -28.69
C SER A 130 6.80 6.15 -27.43
N MET A 131 8.06 6.55 -27.28
CA MET A 131 8.54 7.38 -26.17
C MET A 131 7.97 8.79 -26.24
N GLN A 132 7.98 9.42 -27.42
CA GLN A 132 7.40 10.74 -27.63
C GLN A 132 5.93 10.78 -27.17
N ARG A 133 5.11 9.82 -27.62
CA ARG A 133 3.71 9.70 -27.19
C ARG A 133 3.59 9.50 -25.68
N SER A 134 4.42 8.63 -25.10
CA SER A 134 4.38 8.30 -23.68
C SER A 134 4.77 9.49 -22.79
N VAL A 135 5.82 10.23 -23.15
CA VAL A 135 6.26 11.42 -22.42
C VAL A 135 5.22 12.53 -22.53
N LYS A 136 4.71 12.83 -23.74
CA LYS A 136 3.64 13.82 -23.92
C LYS A 136 2.39 13.45 -23.11
N GLN A 137 1.99 12.19 -23.10
CA GLN A 137 0.85 11.74 -22.28
C GLN A 137 1.16 11.83 -20.78
N GLY A 138 2.38 11.50 -20.34
CA GLY A 138 2.79 11.67 -18.95
C GLY A 138 2.69 13.11 -18.47
N LEU A 139 3.19 14.06 -19.27
CA LEU A 139 3.09 15.49 -18.94
C LEU A 139 1.64 15.99 -18.91
N ARG A 140 0.76 15.49 -19.79
CA ARG A 140 -0.70 15.78 -19.72
C ARG A 140 -1.35 15.20 -18.46
N ASN A 141 -0.98 13.98 -18.08
CA ASN A 141 -1.48 13.37 -16.85
C ASN A 141 -1.01 14.17 -15.62
N ALA A 142 0.17 14.79 -15.66
CA ALA A 142 0.68 15.62 -14.58
C ALA A 142 -0.21 16.85 -14.32
N ASP A 143 -0.81 17.46 -15.36
CA ASP A 143 -1.84 18.48 -15.14
C ASP A 143 -3.12 17.89 -14.56
N ASP A 144 -3.55 16.74 -15.11
CA ASP A 144 -4.79 16.07 -14.69
C ASP A 144 -4.74 15.70 -13.20
N VAL A 145 -3.57 15.44 -12.62
CA VAL A 145 -3.38 15.21 -11.18
C VAL A 145 -4.06 16.29 -10.33
N PHE A 146 -3.94 17.57 -10.68
CA PHE A 146 -4.56 18.65 -9.91
C PHE A 146 -6.07 18.71 -10.09
N THR A 147 -6.57 18.37 -11.29
CA THR A 147 -8.00 18.21 -11.54
C THR A 147 -8.58 17.05 -10.73
N ARG A 148 -7.89 15.91 -10.69
CA ARG A 148 -8.30 14.75 -9.88
C ARG A 148 -8.22 15.04 -8.39
N TYR A 149 -7.20 15.77 -7.95
CA TYR A 149 -7.08 16.24 -6.58
C TYR A 149 -8.28 17.10 -6.16
N ALA A 150 -8.67 18.09 -6.97
CA ALA A 150 -9.86 18.90 -6.71
C ALA A 150 -11.15 18.05 -6.66
N ALA A 151 -11.27 17.04 -7.52
CA ALA A 151 -12.39 16.11 -7.50
C ALA A 151 -12.46 15.27 -6.20
N ILE A 152 -11.30 14.85 -5.66
CA ILE A 152 -11.24 14.17 -4.35
C ILE A 152 -11.68 15.12 -3.25
N LYS A 153 -11.15 16.34 -3.19
CA LYS A 153 -11.56 17.31 -2.16
C LYS A 153 -13.06 17.60 -2.20
N LYS A 154 -13.65 17.67 -3.39
CA LYS A 154 -15.11 17.80 -3.57
C LYS A 154 -15.86 16.57 -3.04
N ALA A 155 -15.40 15.37 -3.34
CA ALA A 155 -16.02 14.13 -2.87
C ALA A 155 -15.90 13.98 -1.34
N GLU A 156 -14.73 14.27 -0.77
CA GLU A 156 -14.48 14.32 0.67
C GLU A 156 -15.43 15.32 1.35
N ALA A 157 -15.54 16.55 0.83
CA ALA A 157 -16.44 17.57 1.38
C ALA A 157 -17.91 17.13 1.35
N ALA A 158 -18.37 16.53 0.25
CA ALA A 158 -19.74 16.01 0.13
C ALA A 158 -20.01 14.88 1.13
N MET A 159 -19.05 13.98 1.36
CA MET A 159 -19.16 12.94 2.37
C MET A 159 -19.16 13.54 3.78
N ASN A 160 -18.23 14.42 4.10
CA ASN A 160 -18.10 15.06 5.41
C ASN A 160 -19.35 15.86 5.79
N ALA A 161 -20.00 16.52 4.83
CA ALA A 161 -21.26 17.22 5.05
C ALA A 161 -22.41 16.26 5.44
N ARG A 162 -22.35 14.99 5.01
CA ARG A 162 -23.39 13.98 5.32
C ARG A 162 -23.13 13.21 6.62
N ILE A 163 -21.88 13.13 7.08
CA ILE A 163 -21.48 12.36 8.26
C ILE A 163 -22.33 12.70 9.51
N PRO A 164 -22.52 13.97 9.90
CA PRO A 164 -23.23 14.29 11.15
C PRO A 164 -24.67 13.75 11.22
N ALA A 165 -25.37 13.73 10.10
CA ALA A 165 -26.73 13.20 10.02
C ALA A 165 -26.77 11.66 9.87
N TYR A 166 -25.78 11.09 9.17
CA TYR A 166 -25.74 9.65 8.88
C TYR A 166 -25.22 8.82 10.05
N GLN A 167 -24.22 9.33 10.78
CA GLN A 167 -23.51 8.58 11.81
C GLN A 167 -24.43 8.10 12.95
N PRO A 168 -25.28 8.93 13.59
CA PRO A 168 -26.17 8.46 14.66
C PRO A 168 -27.18 7.40 14.18
N LEU A 169 -27.70 7.58 12.95
CA LEU A 169 -28.61 6.62 12.33
C LEU A 169 -27.90 5.29 12.08
N HIS A 170 -26.67 5.35 11.56
CA HIS A 170 -25.84 4.18 11.32
C HIS A 170 -25.56 3.42 12.62
N GLU A 171 -25.08 4.09 13.66
CA GLU A 171 -24.76 3.49 14.96
C GLU A 171 -25.98 2.77 15.57
N LYS A 172 -27.14 3.44 15.60
CA LYS A 172 -28.40 2.86 16.10
C LYS A 172 -28.77 1.58 15.33
N VAL A 173 -28.73 1.61 14.00
CA VAL A 173 -29.09 0.43 13.20
C VAL A 173 -28.06 -0.69 13.36
N ARG A 174 -26.77 -0.37 13.51
CA ARG A 174 -25.73 -1.37 13.76
C ARG A 174 -25.87 -2.05 15.10
N GLU A 175 -26.26 -1.30 16.13
CA GLU A 175 -26.56 -1.84 17.44
C GLU A 175 -27.72 -2.84 17.38
N LEU A 176 -28.85 -2.44 16.80
CA LEU A 176 -30.02 -3.31 16.60
C LEU A 176 -29.65 -4.58 15.80
N GLN A 177 -28.90 -4.44 14.71
CA GLN A 177 -28.42 -5.58 13.92
C GLN A 177 -27.48 -6.49 14.71
N SER A 178 -26.64 -5.92 15.58
CA SER A 178 -25.75 -6.69 16.45
C SER A 178 -26.54 -7.52 17.45
N GLN A 179 -27.56 -6.93 18.08
CA GLN A 179 -28.46 -7.63 18.99
C GLN A 179 -29.21 -8.76 18.27
N ILE A 180 -29.79 -8.49 17.11
CA ILE A 180 -30.47 -9.51 16.29
C ILE A 180 -29.54 -10.66 15.92
N ARG A 181 -28.26 -10.39 15.58
CA ARG A 181 -27.25 -11.43 15.27
C ARG A 181 -26.89 -12.29 16.48
N ARG A 182 -26.85 -11.73 17.69
CA ARG A 182 -26.64 -12.50 18.92
C ARG A 182 -27.82 -13.46 19.14
N LEU A 183 -29.04 -12.94 19.07
CA LEU A 183 -30.26 -13.76 19.17
C LEU A 183 -30.34 -14.84 18.08
N ASP A 184 -29.88 -14.56 16.86
CA ASP A 184 -29.79 -15.56 15.78
C ASP A 184 -28.82 -16.69 16.10
N THR A 185 -27.72 -16.37 16.78
CA THR A 185 -26.75 -17.37 17.27
C THR A 185 -27.38 -18.25 18.34
N ASP A 186 -28.08 -17.64 19.30
CA ASP A 186 -28.79 -18.36 20.37
C ASP A 186 -29.86 -19.29 19.80
N VAL A 187 -30.64 -18.81 18.83
CA VAL A 187 -31.65 -19.63 18.13
C VAL A 187 -31.00 -20.82 17.44
N LYS A 188 -29.89 -20.61 16.72
CA LYS A 188 -29.16 -21.71 16.05
C LYS A 188 -28.64 -22.76 17.04
N GLU A 189 -28.15 -22.32 18.19
CA GLU A 189 -27.68 -23.24 19.25
C GLU A 189 -28.86 -24.05 19.82
N LEU A 190 -29.98 -23.39 20.12
CA LEU A 190 -31.18 -24.06 20.63
C LEU A 190 -31.79 -25.01 19.59
N GLU A 191 -31.83 -24.64 18.31
CA GLU A 191 -32.28 -25.51 17.21
C GLU A 191 -31.35 -26.71 17.04
N THR A 192 -30.03 -26.51 17.20
CA THR A 192 -29.04 -27.60 17.19
C THR A 192 -29.26 -28.55 18.37
N ARG A 193 -29.50 -28.04 19.57
CA ARG A 193 -29.82 -28.86 20.75
C ARG A 193 -31.13 -29.62 20.58
N LEU A 194 -32.17 -28.95 20.05
CA LEU A 194 -33.47 -29.54 19.77
C LEU A 194 -33.36 -30.71 18.80
N SER A 195 -32.57 -30.58 17.74
CA SER A 195 -32.38 -31.65 16.74
C SER A 195 -31.59 -32.87 17.27
N ARG A 196 -30.75 -32.67 18.30
CA ARG A 196 -29.95 -33.74 18.92
C ARG A 196 -30.70 -34.51 20.01
N LEU A 197 -31.80 -33.99 20.55
CA LEU A 197 -32.61 -34.66 21.58
C LEU A 197 -33.39 -35.86 21.02
N ARG A 198 -33.06 -37.06 21.51
CA ARG A 198 -33.65 -38.36 21.13
C ARG A 198 -33.90 -39.24 22.36
N GLY A 199 -34.79 -40.21 22.25
CA GLY A 199 -35.15 -41.16 23.31
C GLY A 199 -36.51 -40.88 23.96
N ASP A 200 -36.98 -41.81 24.79
CA ASP A 200 -38.25 -41.69 25.50
C ASP A 200 -38.12 -40.71 26.67
N GLY A 201 -39.14 -39.87 26.88
CA GLY A 201 -39.17 -38.87 27.96
C GLY A 201 -38.65 -37.46 27.62
N VAL A 202 -38.14 -37.20 26.41
CA VAL A 202 -37.59 -35.88 26.02
C VAL A 202 -38.65 -34.83 25.60
N ALA A 203 -39.93 -35.19 25.55
CA ALA A 203 -41.00 -34.32 25.03
C ALA A 203 -41.12 -33.00 25.79
N ALA A 204 -41.03 -33.02 27.11
CA ALA A 204 -41.09 -31.83 27.95
C ALA A 204 -39.89 -30.89 27.73
N GLU A 205 -38.69 -31.44 27.48
CA GLU A 205 -37.51 -30.63 27.18
C GLU A 205 -37.58 -30.01 25.78
N LYS A 206 -38.07 -30.76 24.79
CA LYS A 206 -38.33 -30.24 23.44
C LYS A 206 -39.30 -29.05 23.47
N ALA A 207 -40.44 -29.20 24.16
CA ALA A 207 -41.41 -28.13 24.29
C ALA A 207 -40.82 -26.86 24.93
N LYS A 208 -39.95 -27.01 25.95
CA LYS A 208 -39.24 -25.87 26.58
C LYS A 208 -38.31 -25.15 25.58
N LEU A 209 -37.53 -25.91 24.80
CA LEU A 209 -36.63 -25.33 23.80
C LEU A 209 -37.40 -24.61 22.69
N GLU A 210 -38.49 -25.21 22.18
CA GLU A 210 -39.36 -24.61 21.18
C GLU A 210 -39.99 -23.31 21.69
N GLN A 211 -40.49 -23.30 22.93
CA GLN A 211 -41.03 -22.10 23.56
C GLN A 211 -39.96 -20.99 23.67
N ARG A 212 -38.72 -21.34 24.04
CA ARG A 212 -37.62 -20.38 24.12
C ARG A 212 -37.26 -19.81 22.75
N ILE A 213 -37.16 -20.66 21.73
CA ILE A 213 -36.92 -20.25 20.34
C ILE A 213 -38.04 -19.30 19.87
N ALA A 214 -39.30 -19.63 20.13
CA ALA A 214 -40.44 -18.79 19.76
C ALA A 214 -40.38 -17.43 20.46
N SER A 215 -40.01 -17.39 21.74
CA SER A 215 -39.82 -16.15 22.50
C SER A 215 -38.73 -15.27 21.88
N ILE A 216 -37.55 -15.85 21.60
CA ILE A 216 -36.44 -15.12 20.98
C ILE A 216 -36.82 -14.61 19.57
N LYS A 217 -37.54 -15.41 18.78
CA LYS A 217 -38.03 -14.99 17.45
C LYS A 217 -39.02 -13.81 17.54
N ARG A 218 -39.83 -13.72 18.59
CA ARG A 218 -40.69 -12.54 18.84
C ARG A 218 -39.86 -11.31 19.19
N GLU A 219 -38.85 -11.45 20.04
CA GLU A 219 -37.93 -10.35 20.38
C GLU A 219 -37.18 -9.84 19.13
N GLN A 220 -36.68 -10.73 18.28
CA GLN A 220 -36.09 -10.36 17.00
C GLN A 220 -37.05 -9.59 16.10
N ALA A 221 -38.34 -9.98 16.06
CA ALA A 221 -39.34 -9.28 15.28
C ALA A 221 -39.58 -7.86 15.82
N GLU A 222 -39.55 -7.67 17.14
CA GLU A 222 -39.69 -6.35 17.75
C GLU A 222 -38.48 -5.45 17.50
N LEU A 223 -37.25 -5.96 17.64
CA LEU A 223 -36.03 -5.22 17.29
C LEU A 223 -36.00 -4.80 15.82
N LYS A 224 -36.52 -5.62 14.90
CA LYS A 224 -36.61 -5.28 13.48
C LYS A 224 -37.52 -4.09 13.22
N LYS A 225 -38.61 -3.93 13.98
CA LYS A 225 -39.52 -2.77 13.84
C LYS A 225 -38.87 -1.45 14.28
N GLN A 226 -37.87 -1.52 15.16
CA GLN A 226 -37.14 -0.32 15.63
C GLN A 226 -36.16 0.23 14.59
N ILE A 227 -35.91 -0.51 13.50
CA ILE A 227 -35.07 -0.03 12.38
C ILE A 227 -35.84 1.06 11.63
N PRO A 228 -35.29 2.29 11.52
CA PRO A 228 -35.96 3.38 10.83
C PRO A 228 -36.25 3.05 9.35
N PRO A 229 -37.44 3.38 8.82
CA PRO A 229 -37.84 3.02 7.45
C PRO A 229 -36.97 3.71 6.38
N ASN A 230 -36.43 4.89 6.69
CA ASN A 230 -35.53 5.63 5.80
C ASN A 230 -34.11 5.04 5.73
N TRP A 231 -33.74 4.09 6.60
CA TRP A 231 -32.39 3.52 6.69
C TRP A 231 -31.84 3.04 5.34
N ALA A 232 -32.65 2.30 4.58
CA ALA A 232 -32.21 1.72 3.31
C ALA A 232 -31.85 2.81 2.28
N ALA A 233 -32.66 3.87 2.21
CA ALA A 233 -32.42 5.00 1.33
C ALA A 233 -31.18 5.79 1.78
N GLU A 234 -31.05 6.05 3.08
CA GLU A 234 -29.93 6.77 3.67
C GLU A 234 -28.58 6.06 3.47
N ARG A 235 -28.54 4.76 3.74
CA ARG A 235 -27.34 3.95 3.51
C ARG A 235 -26.97 3.90 2.03
N LYS A 236 -27.93 3.79 1.12
CA LYS A 236 -27.67 3.81 -0.32
C LYS A 236 -27.11 5.17 -0.78
N SER A 237 -27.63 6.26 -0.25
CA SER A 237 -27.15 7.62 -0.51
C SER A 237 -25.70 7.79 -0.06
N PHE A 238 -25.39 7.42 1.19
CA PHE A 238 -24.03 7.51 1.74
C PHE A 238 -23.03 6.58 1.01
N ALA A 239 -23.44 5.35 0.72
CA ALA A 239 -22.63 4.41 -0.07
C ALA A 239 -22.29 4.93 -1.47
N THR A 240 -23.17 5.73 -2.07
CA THR A 240 -22.91 6.38 -3.36
C THR A 240 -21.78 7.41 -3.24
N LEU A 241 -21.78 8.23 -2.18
CA LEU A 241 -20.71 9.19 -1.91
C LEU A 241 -19.36 8.50 -1.65
N GLN A 242 -19.36 7.42 -0.84
CA GLN A 242 -18.15 6.62 -0.61
C GLN A 242 -17.59 6.03 -1.91
N ARG A 243 -18.46 5.53 -2.79
CA ARG A 243 -18.05 5.01 -4.10
C ARG A 243 -17.46 6.10 -4.98
N GLN A 244 -18.00 7.32 -4.94
CA GLN A 244 -17.47 8.46 -5.68
C GLN A 244 -16.07 8.86 -5.20
N ASP A 245 -15.85 8.97 -3.88
CA ASP A 245 -14.51 9.24 -3.30
C ASP A 245 -13.51 8.13 -3.71
N MET A 246 -13.91 6.86 -3.57
CA MET A 246 -13.06 5.73 -3.95
C MET A 246 -12.65 5.79 -5.43
N ILE A 247 -13.58 6.09 -6.34
CA ILE A 247 -13.32 6.23 -7.77
C ILE A 247 -12.40 7.43 -8.02
N ALA A 248 -12.66 8.58 -7.40
CA ALA A 248 -11.84 9.78 -7.55
C ALA A 248 -10.38 9.52 -7.15
N ARG A 249 -10.16 8.86 -6.01
CA ARG A 249 -8.81 8.45 -5.55
C ARG A 249 -8.14 7.46 -6.49
N ARG A 250 -8.88 6.48 -7.01
CA ARG A 250 -8.32 5.52 -7.98
C ARG A 250 -7.88 6.23 -9.27
N LEU A 251 -8.69 7.17 -9.77
CA LEU A 251 -8.35 7.95 -10.97
C LEU A 251 -7.15 8.87 -10.72
N TYR A 252 -7.10 9.56 -9.58
CA TYR A 252 -5.92 10.32 -9.14
C TYR A 252 -4.66 9.46 -9.12
N ARG A 253 -4.71 8.31 -8.44
CA ARG A 253 -3.58 7.39 -8.33
C ARG A 253 -3.06 6.96 -9.71
N ARG A 254 -3.98 6.62 -10.62
CA ARG A 254 -3.63 6.28 -12.01
C ARG A 254 -3.02 7.46 -12.76
N ALA A 255 -3.57 8.66 -12.63
CA ALA A 255 -3.03 9.86 -13.26
C ALA A 255 -1.60 10.16 -12.75
N ALA A 256 -1.38 10.09 -11.44
CA ALA A 256 -0.08 10.31 -10.82
C ALA A 256 0.97 9.28 -11.26
N ASP A 257 0.62 8.00 -11.24
CA ASP A 257 1.50 6.92 -11.72
C ASP A 257 1.87 7.11 -13.20
N ASN A 258 0.88 7.42 -14.03
CA ASN A 258 1.08 7.63 -15.46
C ASN A 258 1.78 8.96 -15.79
N ALA A 259 1.82 9.92 -14.86
CA ALA A 259 2.56 11.17 -15.02
C ALA A 259 4.06 10.97 -14.78
N TYR A 260 4.42 10.10 -13.85
CA TYR A 260 5.80 9.86 -13.44
C TYR A 260 6.50 8.78 -14.28
N ASP A 261 5.85 7.63 -14.50
CA ASP A 261 6.47 6.44 -15.11
C ASP A 261 7.13 6.70 -16.48
N PRO A 262 6.49 7.38 -17.45
CA PRO A 262 7.09 7.60 -18.77
C PRO A 262 8.37 8.43 -18.71
N VAL A 263 8.40 9.45 -17.86
CA VAL A 263 9.55 10.35 -17.72
C VAL A 263 10.68 9.64 -16.97
N ALA A 264 10.37 8.95 -15.88
CA ALA A 264 11.36 8.18 -15.12
C ALA A 264 12.03 7.10 -15.99
N LYS A 265 11.27 6.39 -16.83
CA LYS A 265 11.81 5.39 -17.78
C LYS A 265 12.67 6.02 -18.86
N THR A 266 12.25 7.18 -19.40
CA THR A 266 13.03 7.92 -20.40
C THR A 266 14.35 8.39 -19.82
N LEU A 267 14.31 8.96 -18.61
CA LEU A 267 15.49 9.40 -17.88
C LEU A 267 16.45 8.23 -17.58
N ALA A 268 15.93 7.08 -17.15
CA ALA A 268 16.72 5.88 -16.92
C ALA A 268 17.38 5.36 -18.20
N ALA A 269 16.68 5.40 -19.34
CA ALA A 269 17.26 5.04 -20.63
C ALA A 269 18.38 6.02 -21.04
N ILE A 270 18.18 7.33 -20.90
CA ILE A 270 19.22 8.33 -21.21
C ILE A 270 20.45 8.12 -20.31
N LYS A 271 20.25 7.89 -19.00
CA LYS A 271 21.35 7.62 -18.06
C LYS A 271 22.10 6.32 -18.33
N ALA A 272 21.47 5.35 -18.99
CA ALA A 272 22.09 4.09 -19.38
C ALA A 272 22.91 4.16 -20.68
N THR A 273 23.03 5.34 -21.31
CA THR A 273 23.78 5.52 -22.56
C THR A 273 25.23 5.04 -22.50
N PRO A 274 26.02 5.32 -21.44
CA PRO A 274 27.41 4.83 -21.36
C PRO A 274 27.51 3.30 -21.37
N GLN A 275 26.54 2.62 -20.73
CA GLN A 275 26.48 1.16 -20.71
C GLN A 275 26.21 0.58 -22.10
N LEU A 276 25.39 1.27 -22.91
CA LEU A 276 25.13 0.86 -24.29
C LEU A 276 26.34 1.10 -25.20
N VAL A 277 27.01 2.24 -25.04
CA VAL A 277 28.23 2.60 -25.78
C VAL A 277 29.34 1.56 -25.53
N ALA A 278 29.52 1.11 -24.29
CA ALA A 278 30.50 0.07 -23.94
C ALA A 278 30.25 -1.29 -24.63
N LEU A 279 29.05 -1.53 -25.16
CA LEU A 279 28.69 -2.76 -25.87
C LEU A 279 28.71 -2.59 -27.40
N GLU A 280 29.03 -1.39 -27.90
CA GLU A 280 28.94 -1.09 -29.33
C GLU A 280 29.86 -1.97 -30.18
N SER A 281 31.13 -2.07 -29.79
CA SER A 281 32.12 -2.91 -30.48
C SER A 281 31.70 -4.37 -30.49
N ASP A 282 31.17 -4.87 -29.37
CA ASP A 282 30.77 -6.27 -29.22
C ASP A 282 29.59 -6.60 -30.14
N VAL A 283 28.60 -5.71 -30.26
CA VAL A 283 27.44 -5.89 -31.15
C VAL A 283 27.86 -5.82 -32.63
N ARG A 284 28.73 -4.86 -33.00
CA ARG A 284 29.27 -4.78 -34.37
C ARG A 284 30.13 -6.02 -34.70
N GLY A 285 30.87 -6.55 -33.73
CA GLY A 285 31.73 -7.73 -33.87
C GLY A 285 30.97 -9.04 -34.13
N VAL A 286 29.67 -9.13 -33.83
CA VAL A 286 28.87 -10.35 -34.06
C VAL A 286 28.87 -10.78 -35.53
N GLY A 287 28.96 -9.84 -36.47
CA GLY A 287 28.96 -10.15 -37.90
C GLY A 287 30.08 -11.10 -38.32
N GLY A 288 31.26 -10.98 -37.69
CA GLY A 288 32.40 -11.88 -37.91
C GLY A 288 32.26 -13.25 -37.26
N LEU A 289 31.37 -13.39 -36.26
CA LEU A 289 31.13 -14.67 -35.58
C LEU A 289 30.17 -15.57 -36.35
N ILE A 290 29.35 -15.02 -37.26
CA ILE A 290 28.29 -15.76 -37.99
C ILE A 290 28.87 -16.85 -38.90
N ASP A 291 30.08 -16.65 -39.41
CA ASP A 291 30.72 -17.59 -40.35
C ASP A 291 31.51 -18.70 -39.64
N ASN A 292 31.63 -18.65 -38.31
CA ASN A 292 32.34 -19.67 -37.52
C ASN A 292 31.74 -21.07 -37.72
N SER A 293 32.60 -22.08 -37.74
CA SER A 293 32.21 -23.49 -37.81
C SER A 293 31.52 -23.98 -36.53
N ASP A 294 31.96 -23.51 -35.36
CA ASP A 294 31.36 -23.84 -34.07
C ASP A 294 30.14 -22.95 -33.78
N ILE A 295 28.97 -23.48 -34.12
CA ILE A 295 27.68 -22.82 -33.93
C ILE A 295 27.28 -22.76 -32.45
N GLU A 296 27.66 -23.75 -31.64
CA GLU A 296 27.24 -23.81 -30.23
C GLU A 296 28.03 -22.79 -29.40
N ALA A 297 29.35 -22.71 -29.59
CA ALA A 297 30.16 -21.66 -28.98
C ALA A 297 29.74 -20.25 -29.45
N THR A 298 29.48 -20.09 -30.75
CA THR A 298 28.99 -18.82 -31.32
C THR A 298 27.64 -18.41 -30.72
N SER A 299 26.70 -19.35 -30.64
CA SER A 299 25.38 -19.12 -30.04
C SER A 299 25.46 -18.73 -28.56
N THR A 300 26.39 -19.34 -27.83
CA THR A 300 26.63 -19.03 -26.41
C THR A 300 27.19 -17.63 -26.22
N ARG A 301 28.16 -17.21 -27.06
CA ARG A 301 28.71 -15.85 -27.05
C ARG A 301 27.65 -14.80 -27.37
N ILE A 302 26.82 -15.05 -28.39
CA ILE A 302 25.71 -14.16 -28.76
C ILE A 302 24.68 -14.10 -27.61
N ASP A 303 24.39 -15.21 -26.94
CA ASP A 303 23.48 -15.23 -25.78
C ASP A 303 24.01 -14.40 -24.60
N ALA A 304 25.30 -14.51 -24.31
CA ALA A 304 25.96 -13.72 -23.27
C ALA A 304 25.91 -12.22 -23.58
N LEU A 305 26.22 -11.83 -24.83
CA LEU A 305 26.09 -10.44 -25.27
C LEU A 305 24.63 -9.97 -25.21
N ARG A 306 23.68 -10.78 -25.68
CA ARG A 306 22.24 -10.48 -25.59
C ARG A 306 21.82 -10.21 -24.15
N LYS A 307 22.30 -10.99 -23.18
CA LYS A 307 22.02 -10.78 -21.74
C LYS A 307 22.59 -9.44 -21.25
N ARG A 308 23.83 -9.11 -21.61
CA ARG A 308 24.46 -7.81 -21.29
C ARG A 308 23.69 -6.64 -21.88
N VAL A 309 23.34 -6.70 -23.17
CA VAL A 309 22.49 -5.69 -23.83
C VAL A 309 21.11 -5.62 -23.18
N GLY A 310 20.52 -6.76 -22.81
CA GLY A 310 19.23 -6.82 -22.13
C GLY A 310 19.21 -6.23 -20.72
N ALA A 311 20.37 -6.10 -20.07
CA ALA A 311 20.50 -5.40 -18.80
C ALA A 311 20.52 -3.87 -18.96
N VAL A 312 20.79 -3.37 -20.15
CA VAL A 312 20.77 -1.93 -20.45
C VAL A 312 19.33 -1.45 -20.61
N VAL A 313 18.95 -0.45 -19.81
CA VAL A 313 17.57 0.08 -19.80
C VAL A 313 17.20 0.65 -21.17
N GLY A 314 16.10 0.13 -21.73
CA GLY A 314 15.54 0.58 -23.00
C GLY A 314 16.21 0.02 -24.26
N ALA A 315 17.16 -0.93 -24.15
CA ALA A 315 17.84 -1.58 -25.29
C ALA A 315 17.18 -2.91 -25.74
N GLY A 316 15.86 -3.02 -25.53
CA GLY A 316 15.12 -4.26 -25.75
C GLY A 316 15.00 -4.66 -27.23
N ASP A 317 15.02 -3.69 -28.13
CA ASP A 317 15.05 -3.85 -29.58
C ASP A 317 16.37 -4.51 -30.06
N VAL A 318 17.52 -3.98 -29.63
CA VAL A 318 18.84 -4.57 -29.91
C VAL A 318 18.93 -5.99 -29.35
N ARG A 319 18.48 -6.19 -28.10
CA ARG A 319 18.40 -7.52 -27.48
C ARG A 319 17.56 -8.50 -28.31
N SER A 320 16.42 -8.04 -28.83
CA SER A 320 15.50 -8.89 -29.60
C SER A 320 16.07 -9.24 -30.97
N ALA A 321 16.78 -8.31 -31.61
CA ALA A 321 17.49 -8.60 -32.86
C ALA A 321 18.63 -9.62 -32.66
N LEU A 322 19.44 -9.48 -31.60
CA LEU A 322 20.47 -10.47 -31.24
C LEU A 322 19.89 -11.86 -30.92
N TYR A 323 18.70 -11.92 -30.32
CA TYR A 323 17.98 -13.18 -30.14
C TYR A 323 17.67 -13.85 -31.48
N ASN A 324 17.20 -13.09 -32.47
CA ASN A 324 16.88 -13.62 -33.78
C ASN A 324 18.14 -14.14 -34.50
N VAL A 325 19.28 -13.43 -34.40
CA VAL A 325 20.57 -13.92 -34.95
C VAL A 325 20.88 -15.32 -34.39
N ARG A 326 20.85 -15.48 -33.06
CA ARG A 326 21.06 -16.79 -32.41
C ARG A 326 20.03 -17.82 -32.87
N ARG A 327 18.76 -17.43 -33.01
CA ARG A 327 17.67 -18.32 -33.43
C ARG A 327 17.92 -18.88 -34.84
N GLU A 328 18.35 -18.05 -35.78
CA GLU A 328 18.62 -18.48 -37.17
C GLU A 328 19.85 -19.41 -37.25
N LEU A 329 20.84 -19.21 -36.38
CA LEU A 329 22.01 -20.10 -36.26
C LEU A 329 21.67 -21.46 -35.63
N ARG A 330 20.76 -21.52 -34.64
CA ARG A 330 20.38 -22.76 -33.95
C ARG A 330 19.22 -23.53 -34.60
N ARG A 331 18.85 -23.21 -35.84
CA ARG A 331 17.86 -24.01 -36.57
C ARG A 331 18.43 -25.39 -36.88
N LYS A 332 17.56 -26.37 -37.18
CA LYS A 332 17.96 -27.71 -37.66
C LYS A 332 18.94 -27.63 -38.85
N THR A 333 18.73 -26.65 -39.72
CA THR A 333 19.70 -26.23 -40.75
C THR A 333 20.04 -24.75 -40.55
N PRO A 334 21.27 -24.40 -40.16
CA PRO A 334 21.69 -23.03 -39.89
C PRO A 334 21.54 -22.10 -41.11
N ASP A 335 20.79 -21.00 -40.95
CA ASP A 335 20.57 -20.03 -42.02
C ASP A 335 21.46 -18.79 -41.81
N ARG A 336 22.70 -18.87 -42.29
CA ARG A 336 23.71 -17.81 -42.09
C ARG A 336 23.35 -16.51 -42.80
N LYS A 337 22.66 -16.58 -43.94
CA LYS A 337 22.20 -15.41 -44.67
C LYS A 337 21.18 -14.64 -43.84
N LYS A 338 20.14 -15.31 -43.33
CA LYS A 338 19.16 -14.67 -42.45
C LYS A 338 19.76 -14.23 -41.12
N ALA A 339 20.72 -14.98 -40.56
CA ALA A 339 21.43 -14.55 -39.37
C ALA A 339 22.17 -13.22 -39.59
N ARG A 340 22.77 -13.02 -40.77
CA ARG A 340 23.43 -11.76 -41.17
C ARG A 340 22.43 -10.62 -41.37
N GLU A 341 21.27 -10.89 -41.96
CA GLU A 341 20.17 -9.91 -42.08
C GLU A 341 19.65 -9.47 -40.70
N GLU A 342 19.44 -10.40 -39.76
CA GLU A 342 19.04 -10.08 -38.38
C GLU A 342 20.13 -9.34 -37.60
N TRP A 343 21.42 -9.61 -37.88
CA TRP A 343 22.53 -8.86 -37.29
C TRP A 343 22.58 -7.42 -37.82
N GLN A 344 22.35 -7.20 -39.12
CA GLN A 344 22.22 -5.85 -39.67
C GLN A 344 21.09 -5.07 -39.01
N LYS A 345 19.94 -5.72 -38.74
CA LYS A 345 18.85 -5.11 -37.95
C LYS A 345 19.30 -4.77 -36.53
N ALA A 346 20.12 -5.61 -35.89
CA ALA A 346 20.66 -5.33 -34.56
C ALA A 346 21.59 -4.11 -34.56
N VAL A 347 22.47 -3.99 -35.56
CA VAL A 347 23.37 -2.84 -35.73
C VAL A 347 22.57 -1.57 -36.02
N ALA A 348 21.59 -1.62 -36.92
CA ALA A 348 20.72 -0.47 -37.22
C ALA A 348 19.92 -0.02 -35.98
N ALA A 349 19.38 -0.96 -35.20
CA ALA A 349 18.70 -0.64 -33.93
C ALA A 349 19.65 -0.01 -32.91
N LEU A 350 20.90 -0.48 -32.82
CA LEU A 350 21.93 0.11 -31.96
C LEU A 350 22.27 1.54 -32.38
N GLU A 351 22.48 1.78 -33.67
CA GLU A 351 22.78 3.12 -34.20
C GLU A 351 21.61 4.10 -33.98
N ALA A 352 20.38 3.64 -34.22
CA ALA A 352 19.19 4.40 -33.89
C ALA A 352 19.14 4.73 -32.38
N GLN A 353 19.42 3.77 -31.50
CA GLN A 353 19.46 4.00 -30.04
C GLN A 353 20.53 5.01 -29.65
N LEU A 354 21.77 4.84 -30.13
CA LEU A 354 22.89 5.72 -29.78
C LEU A 354 22.68 7.15 -30.29
N SER A 355 22.11 7.33 -31.48
CA SER A 355 21.86 8.65 -32.06
C SER A 355 20.90 9.49 -31.21
N TRP A 356 19.71 8.98 -30.88
CA TRP A 356 18.76 9.73 -30.06
C TRP A 356 19.23 9.86 -28.61
N ARG A 357 19.91 8.85 -28.05
CA ARG A 357 20.41 8.87 -26.67
C ARG A 357 21.48 9.92 -26.44
N LYS A 358 22.51 9.97 -27.31
CA LYS A 358 23.59 10.96 -27.24
C LYS A 358 23.07 12.39 -27.36
N ARG A 359 22.05 12.61 -28.19
CA ARG A 359 21.37 13.91 -28.28
C ARG A 359 20.54 14.21 -27.03
N ALA A 360 19.72 13.26 -26.58
CA ALA A 360 18.90 13.42 -25.38
C ALA A 360 19.72 13.64 -24.09
N GLU A 361 20.93 13.10 -24.02
CA GLU A 361 21.85 13.35 -22.92
C GLU A 361 22.24 14.84 -22.81
N LYS A 362 22.39 15.53 -23.95
CA LYS A 362 22.69 16.96 -23.99
C LYS A 362 21.44 17.84 -23.82
N ASP A 363 20.39 17.52 -24.57
CA ASP A 363 19.25 18.43 -24.75
C ASP A 363 18.14 18.20 -23.68
N LEU A 364 17.97 16.97 -23.19
CA LEU A 364 16.81 16.59 -22.35
C LEU A 364 17.17 16.19 -20.93
N LEU A 365 18.38 15.69 -20.67
CA LEU A 365 18.75 15.10 -19.38
C LEU A 365 18.52 16.07 -18.22
N ALA A 366 19.03 17.30 -18.33
CA ALA A 366 18.90 18.32 -17.29
C ALA A 366 17.43 18.73 -17.05
N GLY A 367 16.67 18.94 -18.13
CA GLY A 367 15.27 19.35 -18.06
C GLY A 367 14.38 18.27 -17.46
N LEU A 368 14.52 17.02 -17.92
CA LEU A 368 13.76 15.89 -17.39
C LEU A 368 14.17 15.53 -15.96
N ALA A 369 15.45 15.66 -15.60
CA ALA A 369 15.90 15.45 -14.22
C ALA A 369 15.36 16.52 -13.27
N THR A 370 15.31 17.79 -13.70
CA THR A 370 14.72 18.88 -12.92
C THR A 370 13.24 18.63 -12.68
N TYR A 371 12.50 18.24 -13.73
CA TYR A 371 11.09 17.90 -13.63
C TYR A 371 10.86 16.68 -12.73
N GLU A 372 11.60 15.59 -12.94
CA GLU A 372 11.48 14.37 -12.13
C GLU A 372 11.75 14.68 -10.66
N GLY A 373 12.83 15.41 -10.35
CA GLY A 373 13.15 15.83 -8.98
C GLY A 373 12.05 16.67 -8.33
N ALA A 374 11.41 17.58 -9.08
CA ALA A 374 10.31 18.39 -8.56
C ALA A 374 9.08 17.55 -8.17
N ILE A 375 8.74 16.53 -8.97
CA ILE A 375 7.51 15.75 -8.77
C ILE A 375 7.73 14.43 -8.01
N ARG A 376 8.98 13.99 -7.83
CA ARG A 376 9.35 12.67 -7.28
C ARG A 376 8.73 12.39 -5.93
N ASN A 377 8.78 13.35 -5.01
CA ASN A 377 8.28 13.19 -3.63
C ASN A 377 6.80 13.57 -3.48
N THR A 378 6.12 13.91 -4.57
CA THR A 378 4.68 14.20 -4.58
C THR A 378 3.96 13.27 -5.54
N ILE A 379 3.82 13.67 -6.81
CA ILE A 379 3.14 12.92 -7.87
C ILE A 379 3.79 11.53 -8.08
N GLY A 380 5.13 11.48 -8.02
CA GLY A 380 5.91 10.27 -8.26
C GLY A 380 6.08 9.35 -7.06
N LEU A 381 5.63 9.74 -5.86
CA LEU A 381 6.02 9.08 -4.60
C LEU A 381 5.66 7.60 -4.58
N ARG A 382 4.50 7.25 -5.17
CA ARG A 382 3.99 5.88 -5.22
C ARG A 382 4.82 4.95 -6.11
N LYS A 383 5.54 5.49 -7.10
CA LYS A 383 6.35 4.74 -8.06
C LYS A 383 7.79 4.54 -7.62
N GLN A 384 8.19 5.13 -6.49
CA GLN A 384 9.52 4.91 -5.91
C GLN A 384 9.63 3.49 -5.35
N THR A 385 10.86 2.97 -5.30
CA THR A 385 11.14 1.64 -4.74
C THR A 385 10.89 1.60 -3.23
N LYS A 386 11.27 2.68 -2.54
CA LYS A 386 11.11 2.89 -1.10
C LYS A 386 10.68 4.34 -0.86
N LEU A 387 9.95 4.58 0.24
CA LEU A 387 9.69 5.95 0.69
C LEU A 387 11.02 6.61 1.09
N PRO A 388 11.32 7.84 0.60
CA PRO A 388 12.44 8.59 1.12
C PRO A 388 12.23 8.90 2.61
N ARG A 389 13.32 9.09 3.35
CA ARG A 389 13.32 9.13 4.82
C ARG A 389 12.32 10.15 5.38
N THR A 390 12.26 11.34 4.80
CA THR A 390 11.38 12.43 5.22
C THR A 390 9.90 12.07 5.10
N GLU A 391 9.52 11.45 3.99
CA GLU A 391 8.17 11.03 3.62
C GLU A 391 7.79 9.80 4.44
N ALA A 392 8.73 8.87 4.66
CA ALA A 392 8.54 7.72 5.53
C ALA A 392 8.23 8.14 6.98
N LEU A 393 8.89 9.17 7.51
CA LEU A 393 8.61 9.70 8.86
C LEU A 393 7.21 10.33 8.95
N ALA A 394 6.81 11.10 7.93
CA ALA A 394 5.48 11.70 7.88
C ALA A 394 4.38 10.62 7.77
N VAL A 395 4.58 9.62 6.91
CA VAL A 395 3.65 8.49 6.75
C VAL A 395 3.61 7.63 8.02
N ALA A 396 4.74 7.43 8.71
CA ALA A 396 4.79 6.71 9.99
C ALA A 396 3.94 7.39 11.06
N ALA A 397 4.01 8.73 11.16
CA ALA A 397 3.19 9.50 12.10
C ALA A 397 1.70 9.31 11.81
N CYS A 398 1.27 9.52 10.57
CA CYS A 398 -0.13 9.34 10.18
C CYS A 398 -0.63 7.90 10.40
N SER A 399 0.15 6.90 9.98
CA SER A 399 -0.23 5.48 10.06
C SER A 399 -0.22 4.90 11.47
N SER A 400 0.42 5.59 12.43
CA SER A 400 0.37 5.22 13.85
C SER A 400 -0.95 5.61 14.53
N SER A 401 -1.77 6.44 13.89
CA SER A 401 -3.06 6.88 14.41
C SER A 401 -4.19 5.95 13.99
N HIS A 402 -5.17 5.74 14.88
CA HIS A 402 -6.37 4.98 14.55
C HIS A 402 -7.25 5.80 13.60
N ARG A 403 -7.68 5.18 12.50
CA ARG A 403 -8.63 5.77 11.57
C ARG A 403 -9.98 5.10 11.76
N ASP A 404 -11.00 5.88 12.07
CA ASP A 404 -12.36 5.37 12.08
C ASP A 404 -12.84 5.10 10.63
N ILE A 405 -13.27 3.86 10.41
CA ILE A 405 -13.83 3.37 9.15
C ILE A 405 -15.19 2.71 9.38
N SER A 406 -15.80 2.89 10.55
CA SER A 406 -17.06 2.28 10.97
C SER A 406 -18.19 2.55 9.97
N LEU A 407 -18.26 3.78 9.45
CA LEU A 407 -19.27 4.21 8.47
C LEU A 407 -19.13 3.52 7.10
N ASN A 408 -18.05 2.77 6.86
CA ASN A 408 -17.86 1.99 5.62
C ASN A 408 -18.54 0.62 5.65
N PHE A 409 -18.88 0.11 6.84
CA PHE A 409 -19.47 -1.22 7.00
C PHE A 409 -20.97 -1.12 7.07
#